data_AF-U6SUM9-F1
#
_entry.id   AF-U6SUM9-F1
#
_cell.length_a   1.000
_cell.length_b   1.000
_cell.length_c   1.000
_cell.angle_alpha   90.00
_cell.angle_beta   90.00
_cell.angle_gamma   90.00
#
_symmetry.space_group_name_H-M   'P 1'
#
loop_
_entity.id
_entity.type
_entity.pdbx_description
1 polymer ?
#
loop_
_entity_poly.entity_id
_entity_poly.type
_entity_poly.pdbx_seq_one_letter_code
_entity_poly.pdbx_strand_id
1 'polypeptide(L)'
;MRFHLPAQLCTISLFICIYMLITRQSFIFEIVYFFGLAGALQAIITPDLFYTFPHYRFFHFFIAHAAIILAILYMAWVEKYPITWKSALKSFAALNVIALLVFFINVLTGANYMFLAHKPVGPSILDFLGPYPWYIFQLEFIALFMYGLLYVPFLLVKQPSHQKQGAD
;
A
#
# COMPACT_ATOMS: atom_id res chain seq x y z
N MET A 1 -3.61 -24.21 -4.04
CA MET A 1 -2.50 -23.25 -3.80
C MET A 1 -2.76 -21.84 -4.33
N ARG A 2 -3.55 -21.65 -5.41
CA ARG A 2 -3.78 -20.35 -6.09
C ARG A 2 -4.33 -19.18 -5.25
N PHE A 3 -4.87 -19.44 -4.06
CA PHE A 3 -5.46 -18.40 -3.19
C PHE A 3 -4.73 -18.19 -1.86
N HIS A 4 -3.59 -18.86 -1.65
CA HIS A 4 -2.94 -18.91 -0.33
C HIS A 4 -1.58 -18.20 -0.26
N LEU A 5 -1.00 -17.78 -1.39
CA LEU A 5 0.20 -16.95 -1.31
C LEU A 5 -0.17 -15.54 -0.82
N PRO A 6 0.57 -14.97 0.14
CA PRO A 6 0.36 -13.62 0.66
C PRO A 6 0.87 -12.55 -0.31
N ALA A 7 0.59 -12.70 -1.61
CA ALA A 7 1.07 -11.83 -2.67
C ALA A 7 0.13 -10.65 -2.96
N GLN A 8 -0.92 -10.47 -2.16
CA GLN A 8 -1.73 -9.25 -2.20
C GLN A 8 -0.96 -8.08 -1.61
N LEU A 9 -1.13 -6.89 -2.20
CA LEU A 9 -0.42 -5.69 -1.77
C LEU A 9 -0.67 -5.35 -0.29
N CYS A 10 -1.88 -5.57 0.24
CA CYS A 10 -2.19 -5.35 1.65
C CYS A 10 -1.44 -6.32 2.57
N THR A 11 -1.32 -7.59 2.19
CA THR A 11 -0.57 -8.59 2.97
C THR A 11 0.93 -8.29 2.94
N ILE A 12 1.46 -7.93 1.78
CA ILE A 12 2.85 -7.46 1.63
C ILE A 12 3.07 -6.22 2.51
N SER A 13 2.16 -5.25 2.47
CA SER A 13 2.24 -4.03 3.28
C SER A 13 2.23 -4.35 4.77
N LEU A 14 1.40 -5.30 5.22
CA LEU A 14 1.35 -5.73 6.62
C LEU A 14 2.72 -6.28 7.07
N PHE A 15 3.34 -7.16 6.28
CA PHE A 15 4.67 -7.69 6.60
C PHE A 15 5.75 -6.60 6.59
N ILE A 16 5.69 -5.68 5.63
CA ILE A 16 6.62 -4.54 5.58
C ILE A 16 6.41 -3.64 6.81
N CYS A 17 5.17 -3.38 7.23
CA CYS A 17 4.88 -2.62 8.44
C CYS A 17 5.40 -3.30 9.71
N ILE A 18 5.23 -4.62 9.84
CA ILE A 18 5.80 -5.38 10.98
C ILE A 18 7.33 -5.23 10.99
N TYR A 19 7.98 -5.45 9.85
CA TYR A 19 9.42 -5.34 9.73
C TYR A 19 9.92 -3.90 9.98
N MET A 20 9.17 -2.90 9.51
CA MET A 20 9.43 -1.48 9.76
C MET A 20 9.35 -1.14 11.24
N LEU A 21 8.32 -1.62 11.96
CA LEU A 21 8.17 -1.33 13.40
C LEU A 21 9.27 -1.97 14.24
N ILE A 22 9.75 -3.16 13.85
CA ILE A 22 10.86 -3.84 14.54
C ILE A 22 12.19 -3.14 14.27
N THR A 23 12.48 -2.82 13.01
CA THR A 23 13.80 -2.32 12.61
C THR A 23 13.94 -0.81 12.69
N ARG A 24 12.82 -0.08 12.71
CA ARG A 24 12.74 1.39 12.67
C ARG A 24 13.65 1.99 11.59
N GLN A 25 13.70 1.38 10.40
CA GLN A 25 14.51 1.94 9.31
C GLN A 25 13.70 2.95 8.49
N SER A 26 14.28 4.14 8.28
CA SER A 26 13.64 5.24 7.54
C SER A 26 13.36 4.88 6.09
N PHE A 27 14.26 4.12 5.48
CA PHE A 27 14.08 3.62 4.13
C PHE A 27 12.80 2.79 3.96
N ILE A 28 12.51 1.89 4.91
CA ILE A 28 11.33 1.01 4.85
C ILE A 28 10.06 1.82 5.05
N PHE A 29 10.09 2.75 6.01
CA PHE A 29 9.01 3.70 6.22
C PHE A 29 8.69 4.49 4.95
N GLU A 30 9.70 5.08 4.32
CA GLU A 30 9.52 5.86 3.09
C GLU A 30 8.90 5.02 1.96
N ILE A 31 9.24 3.74 1.89
CA ILE A 31 8.67 2.79 0.92
C ILE A 31 7.21 2.52 1.23
N VAL A 32 6.86 2.10 2.45
CA VAL A 32 5.49 1.64 2.78
C VAL A 32 4.53 2.80 3.02
N TYR A 33 5.03 3.99 3.34
CA TYR A 33 4.20 5.16 3.65
C TYR A 33 3.16 5.43 2.57
N PHE A 34 3.57 5.53 1.30
CA PHE A 34 2.66 5.93 0.25
C PHE A 34 1.77 4.80 -0.26
N PHE A 35 2.32 3.69 -0.80
CA PHE A 35 1.45 2.61 -1.29
C PHE A 35 0.67 1.91 -0.17
N GLY A 36 1.26 1.75 1.01
CA GLY A 36 0.64 1.03 2.13
C GLY A 36 -0.54 1.82 2.67
N LEU A 37 -0.37 3.13 2.89
CA LEU A 37 -1.44 4.01 3.35
C LEU A 37 -2.52 4.21 2.29
N ALA A 38 -2.13 4.50 1.03
CA ALA A 38 -3.09 4.67 -0.07
C ALA A 38 -3.92 3.39 -0.31
N GLY A 39 -3.26 2.24 -0.36
CA GLY A 39 -3.92 0.94 -0.55
C GLY A 39 -4.83 0.58 0.63
N ALA A 40 -4.40 0.79 1.87
CA ALA A 40 -5.22 0.50 3.04
C ALA A 40 -6.44 1.41 3.15
N LEU A 41 -6.30 2.70 2.84
CA LEU A 41 -7.42 3.64 2.78
C LEU A 41 -8.44 3.24 1.70
N GLN A 42 -7.96 2.90 0.49
CA GLN A 42 -8.85 2.46 -0.58
C GLN A 42 -9.58 1.16 -0.24
N ALA A 43 -8.91 0.21 0.42
CA ALA A 43 -9.52 -1.04 0.86
C ALA A 43 -10.61 -0.82 1.92
N ILE A 44 -10.48 0.17 2.81
CA ILE A 44 -11.52 0.51 3.79
C ILE A 44 -12.70 1.23 3.14
N ILE A 45 -12.47 2.13 2.18
CA ILE A 45 -13.52 2.91 1.51
C ILE A 45 -14.33 2.04 0.53
N THR A 46 -13.66 1.15 -0.19
CA THR A 46 -14.26 0.25 -1.17
C THR A 46 -13.87 -1.20 -0.84
N PRO A 47 -14.44 -1.78 0.23
CA PRO A 47 -14.09 -3.11 0.67
C PRO A 47 -14.61 -4.18 -0.30
N ASP A 48 -13.72 -5.02 -0.79
CA ASP A 48 -14.05 -6.23 -1.55
C ASP A 48 -14.13 -7.43 -0.60
N LEU A 49 -15.31 -7.64 -0.02
CA LEU A 49 -15.56 -8.67 1.00
C LEU A 49 -16.58 -9.69 0.51
N PHE A 50 -16.14 -10.95 0.39
CA PHE A 50 -17.06 -12.07 0.17
C PHE A 50 -17.92 -12.38 1.40
N TYR A 51 -17.36 -12.18 2.60
CA TYR A 51 -18.05 -12.40 3.87
C TYR A 51 -18.33 -11.05 4.54
N THR A 52 -19.61 -10.73 4.68
CA THR A 52 -20.09 -9.48 5.28
C THR A 52 -20.32 -9.64 6.79
N PHE A 53 -20.68 -8.54 7.46
CA PHE A 53 -21.02 -8.56 8.88
C PHE A 53 -22.13 -9.59 9.17
N PRO A 54 -22.04 -10.38 10.26
CA PRO A 54 -21.07 -10.34 11.37
C PRO A 54 -19.96 -11.40 11.29
N HIS A 55 -19.47 -11.77 10.10
CA HIS A 55 -18.47 -12.83 9.98
C HIS A 55 -17.08 -12.40 10.48
N TYR A 56 -16.31 -13.31 11.11
CA TYR A 56 -14.90 -13.08 11.49
C TYR A 56 -14.03 -12.41 10.40
N ARG A 57 -14.19 -12.80 9.12
CA ARG A 57 -13.41 -12.25 7.99
C ARG A 57 -13.69 -10.78 7.74
N PHE A 58 -14.91 -10.31 8.04
CA PHE A 58 -15.26 -8.89 8.01
C PHE A 58 -14.39 -8.13 9.02
N PHE A 59 -14.41 -8.54 10.30
CA PHE A 59 -13.62 -7.87 11.34
C PHE A 59 -12.12 -7.96 11.08
N HIS A 60 -11.61 -9.15 10.72
CA HIS A 60 -10.20 -9.34 10.40
C HIS A 60 -9.72 -8.41 9.28
N PHE A 61 -10.54 -8.21 8.22
CA PHE A 61 -10.21 -7.29 7.14
C PHE A 61 -10.04 -5.86 7.66
N PHE A 62 -11.01 -5.31 8.38
CA PHE A 62 -10.91 -3.93 8.87
C PHE A 62 -9.79 -3.75 9.91
N ILE A 63 -9.59 -4.73 10.80
CA ILE A 63 -8.51 -4.69 11.80
C ILE A 63 -7.14 -4.71 11.11
N ALA A 64 -6.93 -5.57 10.11
CA ALA A 64 -5.66 -5.65 9.40
C ALA A 64 -5.33 -4.35 8.66
N HIS A 65 -6.30 -3.74 7.98
CA HIS A 65 -6.09 -2.47 7.28
C HIS A 65 -5.91 -1.30 8.25
N ALA A 66 -6.67 -1.26 9.35
CA ALA A 66 -6.45 -0.28 10.41
C ALA A 66 -5.04 -0.41 11.02
N ALA A 67 -4.54 -1.63 11.22
CA ALA A 67 -3.18 -1.85 11.74
C ALA A 67 -2.09 -1.29 10.82
N ILE A 68 -2.23 -1.44 9.49
CA ILE A 68 -1.32 -0.85 8.51
C ILE A 68 -1.32 0.69 8.64
N ILE A 69 -2.51 1.30 8.66
CA ILE A 69 -2.67 2.74 8.79
C ILE A 69 -2.03 3.23 10.10
N LEU A 70 -2.35 2.61 11.22
CA LEU A 70 -1.84 2.99 12.53
C LEU A 70 -0.31 2.82 12.62
N ALA A 71 0.26 1.75 12.06
CA ALA A 71 1.71 1.55 12.03
C ALA A 71 2.43 2.66 11.27
N ILE A 72 1.89 3.07 10.11
CA ILE A 72 2.46 4.15 9.30
C ILE A 72 2.31 5.49 10.01
N LEU A 73 1.13 5.79 10.55
CA LEU A 73 0.88 7.04 11.29
C LEU A 73 1.72 7.14 12.57
N TYR A 74 1.95 6.02 13.26
CA TYR A 74 2.85 5.96 14.41
C TYR A 74 4.26 6.41 14.02
N MET A 75 4.84 5.84 12.96
CA MET A 75 6.17 6.24 12.49
C MET A 75 6.21 7.71 12.03
N ALA A 76 5.15 8.20 11.38
CA ALA A 76 5.08 9.57 10.89
C ALA A 76 4.93 10.61 12.02
N TRP A 77 4.07 10.35 13.00
CA TRP A 77 3.70 11.35 14.03
C TRP A 77 4.43 11.18 15.36
N VAL A 78 4.67 9.94 15.78
CA VAL A 78 5.34 9.66 17.07
C VAL A 78 6.85 9.64 16.88
N GLU A 79 7.34 8.85 15.93
CA GLU A 79 8.77 8.73 15.63
C GLU A 79 9.28 9.88 14.73
N LYS A 80 8.36 10.70 14.18
CA LYS A 80 8.64 11.92 13.40
C LYS A 80 9.51 11.71 12.16
N TYR A 81 9.30 10.60 11.45
CA TYR A 81 10.09 10.30 10.24
C TYR A 81 9.74 11.28 9.12
N PRO A 82 10.74 11.86 8.43
CA PRO A 82 10.48 12.82 7.37
C PRO A 82 9.89 12.13 6.14
N ILE A 83 8.95 12.81 5.49
CA ILE A 83 8.35 12.37 4.23
C ILE A 83 8.72 13.38 3.16
N THR A 84 9.46 12.96 2.14
CA THR A 84 9.96 13.84 1.09
C THR A 84 9.42 13.43 -0.27
N TRP A 85 9.53 14.32 -1.27
CA TRP A 85 9.25 13.94 -2.65
C TRP A 85 10.09 12.75 -3.14
N LYS A 86 11.35 12.64 -2.70
CA LYS A 86 12.20 11.48 -3.00
C LYS A 86 11.64 10.20 -2.39
N SER A 87 10.98 10.28 -1.25
CA SER A 87 10.28 9.17 -0.60
C SER A 87 9.13 8.66 -1.47
N ALA A 88 8.36 9.56 -2.08
CA ALA A 88 7.29 9.19 -3.02
C ALA A 88 7.84 8.44 -4.25
N LEU A 89 8.95 8.92 -4.84
CA LEU A 89 9.61 8.24 -5.96
C LEU A 89 10.14 6.86 -5.57
N LYS A 90 10.77 6.73 -4.39
CA LYS A 90 11.25 5.44 -3.87
C LYS A 90 10.10 4.46 -3.65
N SER A 91 9.00 4.93 -3.06
CA SER A 91 7.78 4.13 -2.84
C SER A 91 7.16 3.69 -4.17
N PHE A 92 7.07 4.58 -5.15
CA PHE A 92 6.50 4.26 -6.47
C PHE A 92 7.37 3.25 -7.23
N ALA A 93 8.69 3.39 -7.19
CA ALA A 93 9.61 2.41 -7.75
C ALA A 93 9.47 1.04 -7.06
N ALA A 94 9.39 1.03 -5.73
CA ALA A 94 9.18 -0.21 -4.96
C ALA A 94 7.83 -0.86 -5.28
N LEU A 95 6.76 -0.08 -5.42
CA LEU A 95 5.44 -0.58 -5.82
C LEU A 95 5.50 -1.27 -7.19
N ASN A 96 6.19 -0.67 -8.17
CA ASN A 96 6.36 -1.26 -9.49
C ASN A 96 7.22 -2.53 -9.47
N VAL A 97 8.28 -2.56 -8.66
CA VAL A 97 9.08 -3.79 -8.45
C VAL A 97 8.22 -4.88 -7.83
N ILE A 98 7.43 -4.57 -6.81
CA ILE A 98 6.48 -5.52 -6.20
C ILE A 98 5.47 -6.01 -7.25
N ALA A 99 4.87 -5.10 -8.02
CA ALA A 99 3.92 -5.43 -9.07
C ALA A 99 4.53 -6.35 -10.13
N LEU A 100 5.78 -6.10 -10.54
CA LEU A 100 6.50 -6.95 -11.49
C LEU A 100 6.74 -8.36 -10.93
N LEU A 101 7.17 -8.47 -9.66
CA LEU A 101 7.35 -9.77 -9.00
C LEU A 101 6.02 -10.54 -8.89
N VAL A 102 4.96 -9.84 -8.48
CA VAL A 102 3.61 -10.40 -8.38
C VAL A 102 3.06 -10.80 -9.75
N PHE A 103 3.38 -10.06 -10.81
CA PHE A 103 3.04 -10.42 -12.18
C PHE A 103 3.64 -11.77 -12.56
N PHE A 104 4.93 -12.01 -12.29
CA PHE A 104 5.54 -13.32 -12.53
C PHE A 104 4.89 -14.43 -11.69
N ILE A 105 4.55 -14.15 -10.43
CA ILE A 105 3.81 -15.11 -9.59
C ILE A 105 2.45 -15.44 -10.20
N ASN A 106 1.71 -14.43 -10.69
CA ASN A 106 0.42 -14.62 -11.36
C ASN A 106 0.55 -15.49 -12.61
N VAL A 107 1.55 -15.23 -13.45
CA VAL A 107 1.83 -16.03 -14.66
C VAL A 107 2.16 -17.48 -14.31
N LEU A 108 3.01 -17.72 -13.32
CA LEU A 108 3.44 -19.07 -12.92
C LEU A 108 2.33 -19.87 -12.23
N THR A 109 1.49 -19.22 -11.44
CA THR A 109 0.47 -19.91 -10.62
C THR A 109 -0.93 -19.91 -11.26
N GLY A 110 -1.16 -19.03 -12.24
CA GLY A 110 -2.50 -18.73 -12.78
C GLY A 110 -3.39 -17.98 -11.78
N ALA A 111 -2.81 -17.29 -10.81
CA ALA A 111 -3.52 -16.44 -9.84
C ALA A 111 -3.70 -15.01 -10.37
N ASN A 112 -4.46 -14.20 -9.63
CA ASN A 112 -4.72 -12.79 -9.96
C ASN A 112 -4.52 -11.88 -8.75
N TYR A 113 -3.31 -11.89 -8.19
CA TYR A 113 -2.91 -10.97 -7.13
C TYR A 113 -2.78 -9.55 -7.65
N MET A 114 -3.14 -8.56 -6.81
CA MET A 114 -3.15 -7.13 -7.15
C MET A 114 -3.99 -6.78 -8.39
N PHE A 115 -4.85 -7.68 -8.84
CA PHE A 115 -5.66 -7.55 -10.05
C PHE A 115 -4.83 -7.23 -11.30
N LEU A 116 -3.62 -7.79 -11.42
CA LEU A 116 -2.72 -7.54 -12.56
C LEU A 116 -3.05 -8.37 -13.81
N ALA A 117 -3.85 -9.44 -13.68
CA ALA A 117 -4.23 -10.30 -14.81
C ALA A 117 -5.63 -9.96 -15.34
N HIS A 118 -6.58 -9.68 -14.44
CA HIS A 118 -7.92 -9.23 -14.79
C HIS A 118 -8.57 -8.46 -13.63
N LYS A 119 -9.66 -7.73 -13.92
CA LYS A 119 -10.45 -7.02 -12.90
C LYS A 119 -11.16 -7.99 -11.95
N PRO A 120 -11.47 -7.58 -10.70
CA PRO A 120 -12.33 -8.36 -9.81
C PRO A 120 -13.70 -8.60 -10.44
N VAL A 121 -14.37 -9.67 -10.03
CA VAL A 121 -15.74 -10.00 -10.46
C VAL A 121 -16.77 -9.18 -9.68
N GLY A 122 -16.43 -8.74 -8.46
CA GLY A 122 -17.25 -7.86 -7.63
C GLY A 122 -17.11 -6.39 -8.00
N PRO A 123 -18.06 -5.54 -7.57
CA PRO A 123 -18.07 -4.12 -7.86
C PRO A 123 -16.80 -3.44 -7.34
N SER A 124 -16.13 -2.69 -8.21
CA SER A 124 -14.87 -2.04 -7.90
C SER A 124 -14.67 -0.74 -8.68
N ILE A 125 -13.81 0.15 -8.16
CA ILE A 125 -13.28 1.30 -8.94
C ILE A 125 -12.68 0.82 -10.26
N LEU A 126 -12.13 -0.40 -10.29
CA LEU A 126 -11.58 -1.04 -11.48
C LEU A 126 -12.62 -1.15 -12.61
N ASP A 127 -13.91 -1.21 -12.33
CA ASP A 127 -14.97 -1.34 -13.34
C ASP A 127 -15.09 -0.08 -14.22
N PHE A 128 -14.76 1.08 -13.67
CA PHE A 128 -14.76 2.36 -14.40
C PHE A 128 -13.51 2.56 -15.28
N LEU A 129 -12.53 1.66 -15.16
CA LEU A 129 -11.28 1.74 -15.93
C LEU A 129 -11.42 1.05 -17.30
N GLY A 130 -10.46 1.27 -18.19
CA GLY A 130 -10.41 0.68 -19.53
C GLY A 130 -10.24 -0.85 -19.54
N PRO A 131 -10.19 -1.48 -20.72
CA PRO A 131 -9.93 -2.91 -20.85
C PRO A 131 -8.50 -3.26 -20.42
N TYR A 132 -8.25 -4.55 -20.15
CA TYR A 132 -6.89 -5.05 -19.97
C TYR A 132 -6.09 -4.86 -21.28
N PRO A 133 -4.81 -4.46 -21.24
CA PRO A 133 -3.99 -4.09 -20.07
C PRO A 133 -4.01 -2.58 -19.73
N TRP A 134 -4.82 -1.77 -20.39
CA TRP A 134 -4.80 -0.31 -20.25
C TRP A 134 -5.20 0.20 -18.86
N TYR A 135 -6.04 -0.53 -18.13
CA TYR A 135 -6.35 -0.14 -16.75
C TYR A 135 -5.14 -0.20 -15.81
N ILE A 136 -4.08 -0.95 -16.14
CA ILE A 136 -2.86 -1.00 -15.32
C ILE A 136 -2.18 0.38 -15.31
N PHE A 137 -2.08 1.04 -16.46
CA PHE A 137 -1.58 2.42 -16.54
C PHE A 137 -2.49 3.41 -15.81
N GLN A 138 -3.80 3.19 -15.84
CA GLN A 138 -4.75 4.02 -15.09
C GLN A 138 -4.60 3.81 -13.57
N LEU A 139 -4.31 2.59 -13.12
CA LEU A 139 -3.98 2.31 -11.72
C LEU A 139 -2.70 3.01 -11.28
N GLU A 140 -1.67 3.08 -12.13
CA GLU A 140 -0.47 3.87 -11.85
C GLU A 140 -0.79 5.36 -11.69
N PHE A 141 -1.64 5.91 -12.56
CA PHE A 141 -2.11 7.30 -12.44
C PHE A 141 -2.87 7.53 -11.13
N ILE A 142 -3.75 6.61 -10.74
CA ILE A 142 -4.47 6.67 -9.46
C ILE A 142 -3.49 6.60 -8.29
N ALA A 143 -2.48 5.73 -8.36
CA ALA A 143 -1.45 5.63 -7.34
C ALA A 143 -0.68 6.95 -7.20
N LEU A 144 -0.23 7.55 -8.30
CA LEU A 144 0.45 8.85 -8.30
C LEU A 144 -0.43 9.98 -7.77
N PHE A 145 -1.71 10.00 -8.14
CA PHE A 145 -2.68 10.96 -7.61
C PHE A 145 -2.83 10.83 -6.08
N MET A 146 -2.99 9.61 -5.59
CA MET A 146 -3.06 9.32 -4.16
C MET A 146 -1.77 9.70 -3.44
N TYR A 147 -0.60 9.48 -4.04
CA TYR A 147 0.68 9.89 -3.47
C TYR A 147 0.77 11.41 -3.33
N GLY A 148 0.31 12.14 -4.35
CA GLY A 148 0.18 13.59 -4.29
C GLY A 148 -0.69 14.02 -3.10
N LEU A 149 -1.89 13.45 -2.97
CA LEU A 149 -2.79 13.74 -1.85
C LEU A 149 -2.17 13.46 -0.47
N LEU A 150 -1.49 12.31 -0.32
CA LEU A 150 -0.82 11.95 0.93
C LEU A 150 0.38 12.86 1.23
N TYR A 151 0.99 13.47 0.22
CA TYR A 151 2.10 14.40 0.38
C TYR A 151 1.65 15.82 0.76
N VAL A 152 0.44 16.25 0.38
CA VAL A 152 -0.08 17.62 0.60
C VAL A 152 0.08 18.10 2.06
N PRO A 153 -0.29 17.35 3.10
CA PRO A 153 -0.16 17.81 4.48
C PRO A 153 1.27 18.23 4.86
N PHE A 154 2.28 17.60 4.25
CA PHE A 154 3.69 17.85 4.52
C PHE A 154 4.29 18.99 3.69
N LEU A 155 3.60 19.42 2.63
CA LEU A 155 3.92 20.66 1.93
C LEU A 155 3.42 21.87 2.74
N LEU A 156 2.29 21.73 3.42
CA LEU A 156 1.67 22.78 4.22
C LEU A 156 2.33 22.93 5.60
N VAL A 157 2.83 21.84 6.18
CA VAL A 157 3.51 21.83 7.47
C VAL A 157 5.01 21.79 7.25
N LYS A 158 5.73 22.84 7.67
CA LYS A 158 7.20 22.90 7.62
C LYS A 158 7.77 21.75 8.45
N GLN A 159 8.29 20.72 7.79
CA GLN A 159 8.88 19.57 8.49
C GLN A 159 10.09 20.04 9.33
N PRO A 160 10.23 19.56 10.58
CA PRO A 160 11.41 19.86 11.37
C PRO A 160 12.67 19.36 10.63
N SER A 161 13.65 20.25 10.49
CA SER A 161 14.94 19.92 9.88
C SER A 161 15.62 18.82 10.69
N HIS A 162 15.94 17.70 10.05
CA HIS A 162 16.63 16.58 10.68
C HIS A 162 18.02 17.02 11.11
N GLN A 163 18.21 17.31 12.40
CA GLN A 163 19.52 17.15 13.02
C GLN A 163 19.74 15.63 13.06
N LYS A 164 20.79 15.15 12.39
CA LYS A 164 21.23 13.76 12.53
C LYS A 164 21.44 13.50 14.01
N GLN A 165 20.59 12.69 14.64
CA GLN A 165 21.03 11.98 15.84
C GLN A 165 22.12 11.03 15.35
N GLY A 166 23.38 11.38 15.66
CA GLY A 166 24.51 10.44 15.56
C GLY A 166 24.12 9.17 16.31
N ALA A 167 24.33 8.01 15.70
CA ALA A 167 25.59 7.28 15.87
C ALA A 167 25.84 7.02 17.36
N ASP A 168 25.47 5.81 17.78
CA ASP A 168 26.07 5.14 18.94
C ASP A 168 27.60 5.12 18.82
#